data_AF-A0A5Q0M4Q1-F1
#
_entry.id   AF-A0A5Q0M4Q1-F1
#
_cell.length_a   1.000
_cell.length_b   1.000
_cell.length_c   1.000
_cell.angle_alpha   90.00
_cell.angle_beta   90.00
_cell.angle_gamma   90.00
#
_symmetry.space_group_name_H-M   'P 1'
#
loop_
_entity.id
_entity.type
_entity.pdbx_description
1 polymer ?
#
loop_
_entity_poly.entity_id
_entity_poly.type
_entity_poly.pdbx_seq_one_letter_code
_entity_poly.pdbx_strand_id
1 'polypeptide(L)'
;MQFLAAQLGCSVGEFSAAFGRLKPALLGSVSGYSSVLAEFGGRFEQREKIYLFASWPNLEAALQHIVDERKRAHLFCPDPEQGA
;
A
#
# COMPACT_ATOMS: atom_id res chain seq x y z
N MET A 1 4.06 -6.34 8.67
CA MET A 1 4.21 -5.31 7.61
C MET A 1 4.64 -5.84 6.24
N GLN A 2 5.84 -6.43 6.08
CA GLN A 2 6.35 -6.87 4.77
C GLN A 2 5.41 -7.86 4.05
N PHE A 3 4.82 -8.79 4.79
CA PHE A 3 3.85 -9.77 4.26
C PHE A 3 2.55 -9.14 3.72
N LEU A 4 2.06 -8.06 4.35
CA LEU A 4 0.86 -7.34 3.89
C LEU A 4 1.14 -6.63 2.56
N ALA A 5 2.29 -5.97 2.46
CA ALA A 5 2.71 -5.34 1.22
C ALA A 5 2.89 -6.38 0.11
N ALA A 6 3.56 -7.50 0.41
CA ALA A 6 3.80 -8.56 -0.55
C ALA A 6 2.50 -9.17 -1.10
N GLN A 7 1.46 -9.36 -0.27
CA GLN A 7 0.13 -9.79 -0.72
C GLN A 7 -0.49 -8.84 -1.75
N LEU A 8 -0.20 -7.54 -1.64
CA LEU A 8 -0.67 -6.51 -2.56
C LEU A 8 0.24 -6.31 -3.77
N GLY A 9 1.34 -7.06 -3.90
CA GLY A 9 2.38 -6.80 -4.91
C GLY A 9 3.13 -5.48 -4.66
N CYS A 10 3.13 -5.04 -3.40
CA CYS A 10 3.87 -3.89 -2.92
C CYS A 10 5.06 -4.37 -2.07
N SER A 11 6.03 -3.49 -1.85
CA SER A 11 7.16 -3.72 -0.96
C SER A 11 7.31 -2.51 -0.05
N VAL A 12 7.58 -2.76 1.22
CA VAL A 12 7.86 -1.70 2.19
C VAL A 12 9.36 -1.62 2.39
N GLY A 13 9.86 -0.39 2.46
CA GLY A 13 11.26 -0.11 2.73
C GLY A 13 11.41 1.15 3.54
N GLU A 14 12.65 1.49 3.83
CA GLU A 14 13.00 2.77 4.43
C GLU A 14 13.66 3.61 3.36
N PHE A 15 13.13 4.81 3.14
CA PHE A 15 13.70 5.76 2.20
C PHE A 15 14.33 6.91 2.96
N SER A 16 15.62 7.15 2.68
CA SER A 16 16.34 8.31 3.16
C SER A 16 16.37 9.35 2.04
N ALA A 17 15.61 10.43 2.20
CA ALA A 17 15.87 11.62 1.39
C ALA A 17 17.27 12.13 1.77
N ALA A 18 18.08 12.55 0.79
CA ALA A 18 19.52 12.83 0.90
C ALA A 18 20.00 13.71 2.09
N PHE A 19 19.10 14.38 2.81
CA PHE A 19 19.37 15.19 4.01
C PHE A 19 18.33 15.01 5.13
N GLY A 20 17.61 13.89 5.18
CA GLY A 20 16.45 13.67 6.06
C GLY A 20 16.57 12.46 7.00
N ARG A 21 15.63 12.37 7.94
CA ARG A 21 15.40 11.15 8.73
C ARG A 21 14.85 10.06 7.81
N LEU A 22 15.23 8.80 8.08
CA LEU A 22 14.65 7.63 7.43
C LEU A 22 13.13 7.67 7.56
N LYS A 23 12.45 7.61 6.42
CA LYS A 23 10.99 7.58 6.36
C LYS A 23 10.54 6.23 5.81
N PRO A 24 9.47 5.66 6.36
CA PRO A 24 8.85 4.49 5.79
C PRO A 24 8.35 4.80 4.38
N ALA A 25 8.67 3.92 3.45
CA ALA A 25 8.34 4.05 2.05
C ALA A 25 7.63 2.79 1.55
N LEU A 26 6.66 2.99 0.67
CA LEU A 26 5.98 1.93 -0.04
C LEU A 26 6.33 2.00 -1.52
N LEU A 27 6.83 0.89 -2.05
CA LEU A 27 7.21 0.68 -3.44
C LEU A 27 6.26 -0.36 -4.07
N GLY A 28 6.12 -0.34 -5.40
CA GLY A 28 5.41 -1.39 -6.14
C GLY A 28 4.09 -0.93 -6.77
N SER A 29 3.12 -1.84 -6.90
CA SER A 29 1.88 -1.61 -7.65
C SER A 29 0.85 -0.80 -6.84
N VAL A 30 1.15 0.47 -6.63
CA VAL A 30 0.39 1.41 -5.77
C VAL A 30 -0.66 2.24 -6.50
N SER A 31 -0.75 2.16 -7.84
CA SER A 31 -1.64 3.02 -8.64
C SER A 31 -3.10 2.90 -8.25
N GLY A 32 -3.58 1.68 -7.97
CA GLY A 32 -4.96 1.43 -7.54
C GLY A 32 -5.27 1.86 -6.11
N TYR A 33 -4.24 2.17 -5.32
CA TYR A 33 -4.38 2.50 -3.90
C TYR A 33 -3.94 3.93 -3.58
N SER A 34 -3.63 4.74 -4.59
CA SER A 34 -3.10 6.10 -4.43
C SER A 34 -3.99 6.98 -3.52
N SER A 35 -5.30 6.91 -3.70
CA SER A 35 -6.28 7.61 -2.86
C SER A 35 -6.18 7.21 -1.40
N VAL A 36 -6.24 5.90 -1.11
CA VAL A 36 -6.12 5.38 0.27
C VAL A 36 -4.78 5.78 0.86
N LEU A 37 -3.67 5.57 0.14
CA LEU A 37 -2.34 5.92 0.62
C LEU A 37 -2.25 7.41 0.96
N ALA A 38 -2.85 8.30 0.16
CA ALA A 38 -2.92 9.73 0.43
C ALA A 38 -3.74 10.07 1.68
N GLU A 39 -4.86 9.39 1.93
CA GLU A 39 -5.70 9.59 3.11
C GLU A 39 -4.96 9.28 4.42
N PHE A 40 -4.11 8.25 4.43
CA PHE A 40 -3.26 7.90 5.57
C PHE A 40 -1.99 8.77 5.70
N GLY A 41 -1.87 9.81 4.87
CA GLY A 41 -0.75 10.76 4.89
C GLY A 41 0.45 10.31 4.04
N GLY A 42 0.25 9.37 3.13
CA GLY A 42 1.23 8.96 2.13
C GLY A 42 1.44 10.05 1.09
N ARG A 43 2.69 10.47 0.90
CA ARG A 43 3.09 11.39 -0.17
C ARG A 43 3.74 10.64 -1.30
N PHE A 44 3.19 10.77 -2.50
CA PHE A 44 3.80 10.22 -3.69
C PHE A 44 5.04 11.01 -4.08
N GLU A 45 6.18 10.33 -4.11
CA GLU A 45 7.47 10.85 -4.54
C GLU A 45 7.73 10.40 -5.97
N GLN A 46 7.58 11.32 -6.92
CA GLN A 46 7.60 11.01 -8.36
C GLN A 46 8.98 10.58 -8.87
N ARG A 47 10.05 11.07 -8.24
CA ARG A 47 11.43 10.74 -8.62
C ARG A 47 11.71 9.25 -8.49
N GLU A 48 11.37 8.70 -7.34
CA GLU A 48 11.63 7.31 -7.00
C GLU A 48 10.39 6.41 -7.25
N LYS A 49 9.23 7.02 -7.56
CA LYS A 49 7.94 6.36 -7.74
C LYS A 49 7.51 5.56 -6.51
N ILE A 50 7.66 6.17 -5.34
CA ILE A 50 7.35 5.56 -4.03
C ILE A 50 6.36 6.43 -3.25
N TYR A 51 5.64 5.84 -2.29
CA TYR A 51 4.86 6.61 -1.31
C TYR A 51 5.63 6.72 0.00
N LEU A 52 5.91 7.94 0.44
CA LEU A 52 6.56 8.24 1.71
C LEU A 52 5.53 8.51 2.80
N PHE A 53 5.75 7.92 3.96
CA PHE A 53 4.89 8.08 5.13
C PHE A 53 5.61 8.84 6.24
N ALA A 54 4.83 9.52 7.10
CA ALA A 54 5.37 10.21 8.26
C ALA A 54 5.88 9.22 9.34
N SER A 55 5.28 8.03 9.41
CA SER A 55 5.60 7.01 10.42
C SER A 55 5.13 5.63 9.97
N TRP A 56 5.79 4.58 10.49
CA TRP A 56 5.47 3.18 10.21
C TRP A 56 4.00 2.82 10.53
N PRO A 57 3.41 3.23 11.67
CA PRO A 57 2.00 2.96 11.95
C PRO A 57 1.03 3.47 10.87
N ASN A 58 1.27 4.64 10.28
CA ASN A 58 0.41 5.16 9.20
C ASN A 58 0.51 4.28 7.95
N LEU A 59 1.72 3.82 7.63
CA LEU A 59 1.93 2.89 6.52
C LEU A 59 1.22 1.56 6.80
N GLU A 60 1.32 1.04 8.03
CA GLU A 60 0.64 -0.21 8.41
C GLU A 60 -0.86 -0.10 8.30
N ALA A 61 -1.45 0.98 8.83
CA ALA A 61 -2.87 1.23 8.78
C ALA A 61 -3.39 1.32 7.33
N ALA A 62 -2.64 2.01 6.45
CA ALA A 62 -2.97 2.07 5.03
C ALA A 62 -2.96 0.68 4.38
N LEU A 63 -1.89 -0.10 4.59
CA LEU A 63 -1.79 -1.46 4.04
C LEU A 63 -2.90 -2.37 4.57
N GLN A 64 -3.17 -2.32 5.87
CA GLN A 64 -4.20 -3.12 6.50
C GLN A 64 -5.58 -2.80 5.94
N HIS A 65 -5.87 -1.52 5.72
CA HIS A 65 -7.11 -1.07 5.10
C HIS A 65 -7.23 -1.56 3.66
N ILE A 66 -6.16 -1.46 2.87
CA ILE A 66 -6.14 -1.95 1.48
C ILE A 66 -6.34 -3.47 1.41
N VAL A 67 -5.68 -4.23 2.30
CA VAL A 67 -5.85 -5.69 2.37
C VAL A 67 -7.28 -6.05 2.75
N ASP A 68 -7.89 -5.32 3.69
CA ASP A 68 -9.28 -5.52 4.08
C ASP A 68 -10.24 -5.22 2.93
N GLU A 69 -10.09 -4.06 2.27
CA GLU A 69 -10.87 -3.69 1.10
C GLU A 69 -10.70 -4.69 -0.04
N ARG A 70 -9.48 -5.18 -0.29
CA ARG A 70 -9.23 -6.22 -1.29
C ARG A 70 -9.91 -7.53 -0.89
N LYS A 71 -9.85 -7.91 0.38
CA LYS A 71 -10.52 -9.12 0.88
C LYS A 71 -12.03 -8.99 0.72
N ARG A 72 -12.61 -7.83 1.03
CA ARG A 72 -14.03 -7.51 0.81
C ARG A 72 -14.40 -7.52 -0.67
N ALA A 73 -13.55 -6.96 -1.54
CA ALA A 73 -13.75 -6.97 -2.99
C ALA A 73 -13.65 -8.39 -3.58
N HIS A 74 -12.71 -9.21 -3.10
CA HIS A 74 -12.59 -10.62 -3.48
C HIS A 74 -13.76 -11.46 -2.95
N LEU A 75 -14.31 -11.13 -1.78
CA LEU A 75 -15.56 -11.70 -1.27
C LEU A 75 -16.80 -11.25 -2.06
N PHE A 76 -16.71 -10.12 -2.79
CA PHE A 76 -17.79 -9.57 -3.61
C PHE A 76 -17.71 -9.95 -5.10
N CYS A 77 -16.74 -10.78 -5.50
CA CYS A 77 -16.87 -11.57 -6.72
C CYS A 77 -17.61 -12.87 -6.38
N PRO A 78 -18.92 -13.01 -6.65
CA PRO A 78 -19.46 -14.34 -6.88
C PRO A 78 -18.69 -14.89 -8.08
N ASP A 79 -18.03 -16.02 -7.90
CA ASP A 79 -17.48 -16.79 -9.00
C ASP A 79 -18.62 -17.09 -10.00
N PRO A 80 -18.58 -16.65 -11.28
CA PRO A 80 -19.56 -17.08 -12.26
C PRO A 80 -19.20 -18.47 -12.79
N GLU A 81 -19.06 -19.47 -11.92
CA GLU A 81 -18.87 -20.87 -12.33
C GLU A 81 -19.47 -21.88 -11.33
N GLN A 82 -20.80 -21.93 -11.28
CA GLN A 82 -21.52 -23.16 -10.89
C GLN A 82 -22.61 -23.41 -11.94
N GLY A 83 -22.19 -23.65 -13.17
CA GLY A 83 -23.03 -24.18 -14.24
C GLY A 83 -22.57 -25.58 -14.59
N ALA A 84 -23.28 -26.59 -14.08
CA ALA A 84 -23.58 -27.90 -14.71
C ALA A 84 -24.25 -28.81 -13.68
#